data_AF-A0A3M1ZWB5-F1
#
_entry.id   AF-A0A3M1ZWB5-F1
#
_cell.length_a   1.000
_cell.length_b   1.000
_cell.length_c   1.000
_cell.angle_alpha   90.00
_cell.angle_beta   90.00
_cell.angle_gamma   90.00
#
_symmetry.space_group_name_H-M   'P 1'
#
loop_
_entity.id
_entity.type
_entity.pdbx_description
1 polymer ?
#
loop_
_entity_poly.entity_id
_entity_poly.type
_entity_poly.pdbx_seq_one_letter_code
_entity_poly.pdbx_strand_id
1 'polypeptide(L)'
;HLGLGWGFFENKLRIGGAVKYVKAYRLQEVYTAADIASDDFEDQLNDDLKDGAGFGFDLGAMYTFPVLLKPTVAVAVQNVTDTDLGDAGELPQQINLGVSVEHAFSWLTLVGAADWVDVTTELGTDDDVYKRLHFGLEARLPKVLSFRAGLYQGYGSFGATLDLWVLRIDYATYAEEIGSAAGVRADRRHVVQATLGW
;
A
#
# COMPACT_ATOMS: atom_id res chain seq x y z
N HIS A 1 -8.75 3.14 12.00
CA HIS A 1 -7.62 2.23 12.27
C HIS A 1 -6.87 2.77 13.50
N LEU A 2 -6.41 1.88 14.38
CA LEU A 2 -5.58 2.20 15.55
C LEU A 2 -4.40 1.23 15.58
N GLY A 3 -3.18 1.73 15.75
CA GLY A 3 -1.97 0.92 15.73
C GLY A 3 -1.03 1.23 16.90
N LEU A 4 -0.30 0.22 17.36
CA LEU A 4 0.73 0.32 18.39
C LEU A 4 2.00 -0.40 17.93
N GLY A 5 3.15 0.14 18.31
CA GLY A 5 4.45 -0.45 18.00
C GLY A 5 5.42 -0.29 19.16
N TRP A 6 6.31 -1.27 19.32
CA TRP A 6 7.33 -1.28 20.37
C TRP A 6 8.70 -1.68 19.81
N GLY A 7 9.74 -1.03 20.32
CA GLY A 7 11.14 -1.30 19.98
C GLY A 7 11.87 -2.07 21.08
N PHE A 8 12.67 -3.05 20.67
CA PHE A 8 13.53 -3.88 21.52
C PHE A 8 14.98 -3.80 21.03
N PHE A 9 15.93 -4.13 21.90
CA PHE A 9 17.36 -4.17 21.57
C PHE A 9 17.87 -2.86 20.92
N GLU A 10 17.64 -1.72 21.56
CA GLU A 10 18.00 -0.40 21.01
C GLU A 10 17.33 -0.12 19.65
N ASN A 11 16.05 -0.48 19.51
CA ASN A 11 15.25 -0.38 18.29
C ASN A 11 15.73 -1.22 17.09
N LYS A 12 16.65 -2.18 17.31
CA LYS A 12 17.04 -3.14 16.27
C LYS A 12 15.86 -4.04 15.90
N LEU A 13 15.13 -4.53 16.88
CA LEU A 13 13.88 -5.25 16.66
C LEU A 13 12.71 -4.30 16.93
N ARG A 14 11.77 -4.20 16.00
CA ARG A 14 10.52 -3.48 16.19
C ARG A 14 9.36 -4.40 15.84
N ILE A 15 8.34 -4.41 16.68
CA ILE A 15 7.13 -5.20 16.50
C ILE A 15 5.94 -4.25 16.64
N GLY A 16 4.90 -4.45 15.84
CA GLY A 16 3.68 -3.67 15.92
C GLY A 16 2.45 -4.48 15.59
N GLY A 17 1.32 -3.96 16.00
CA GLY A 17 0.01 -4.50 15.68
C GLY A 17 -1.01 -3.37 15.53
N ALA A 18 -2.03 -3.61 14.71
CA ALA A 18 -3.10 -2.65 14.49
C ALA A 18 -4.46 -3.34 14.43
N VAL A 19 -5.48 -2.60 14.85
CA VAL A 19 -6.89 -2.96 14.71
C VAL A 19 -7.53 -1.97 13.73
N LYS A 20 -8.35 -2.49 12.83
CA LYS A 20 -9.11 -1.69 11.87
C LYS A 20 -10.59 -2.08 11.92
N TYR A 21 -11.44 -1.08 11.72
CA TYR A 21 -12.84 -1.26 11.38
C TYR A 21 -12.97 -0.82 9.92
N VAL A 22 -13.49 -1.71 9.08
CA VAL A 22 -13.66 -1.48 7.65
C VAL A 22 -15.14 -1.52 7.35
N LYS A 23 -15.64 -0.52 6.63
CA LYS A 23 -16.96 -0.54 6.03
C LYS A 23 -16.76 -0.53 4.51
N ALA A 24 -17.38 -1.47 3.81
CA ALA A 24 -17.24 -1.63 2.38
C ALA A 24 -18.62 -1.60 1.71
N TYR A 25 -18.61 -1.11 0.48
CA TYR A 25 -19.74 -1.10 -0.44
C TYR A 25 -19.20 -1.67 -1.75
N ARG A 26 -19.78 -2.76 -2.23
CA ARG A 26 -19.34 -3.49 -3.42
C ARG A 26 -20.47 -3.54 -4.42
N LEU A 27 -20.19 -3.05 -5.62
CA LEU A 27 -21.08 -3.12 -6.77
C LEU A 27 -20.31 -3.80 -7.90
N GLN A 28 -20.78 -4.97 -8.32
CA GLN A 28 -20.14 -5.76 -9.38
C GLN A 28 -21.17 -6.12 -10.45
N GLU A 29 -21.76 -5.10 -11.07
CA GLU A 29 -22.73 -5.26 -12.14
C GLU A 29 -22.47 -4.30 -13.31
N VAL A 30 -22.95 -4.69 -14.49
CA VAL A 30 -22.83 -3.89 -15.73
C VAL A 30 -24.22 -3.43 -16.15
N TYR A 31 -24.50 -2.15 -15.95
CA TYR A 31 -25.76 -1.54 -16.38
C TYR A 31 -25.71 -1.04 -17.82
N THR A 32 -26.73 -1.36 -18.61
CA THR A 32 -26.93 -0.77 -19.93
C THR A 32 -27.64 0.58 -19.83
N ALA A 33 -27.62 1.36 -20.92
CA ALA A 33 -28.36 2.62 -20.97
C ALA A 33 -29.89 2.43 -20.81
N ALA A 34 -30.42 1.25 -21.15
CA ALA A 34 -31.83 0.92 -20.95
C ALA A 34 -32.13 0.65 -19.47
N ASP A 35 -31.25 -0.06 -18.77
CA ASP A 35 -31.41 -0.36 -17.34
C ASP A 35 -31.41 0.92 -16.52
N ILE A 36 -30.49 1.85 -16.82
CA ILE A 36 -30.39 3.16 -16.15
C ILE A 36 -31.62 4.03 -16.41
N ALA A 37 -32.25 3.89 -17.57
CA ALA A 37 -33.43 4.68 -17.94
C ALA A 37 -34.76 4.07 -17.44
N SER A 38 -34.70 2.91 -16.78
CA SER A 38 -35.88 2.24 -16.24
C SER A 38 -36.35 2.90 -14.94
N ASP A 39 -37.66 2.84 -14.68
CA ASP A 39 -38.25 3.39 -13.45
C ASP A 39 -37.81 2.60 -12.19
N ASP A 40 -37.38 1.35 -12.36
CA ASP A 40 -36.98 0.43 -11.27
C ASP A 40 -35.44 0.40 -11.04
N PHE A 41 -34.67 1.28 -11.70
CA PHE A 41 -33.21 1.26 -11.64
C PHE A 41 -32.67 1.43 -10.22
N GLU A 42 -33.32 2.26 -9.40
CA GLU A 42 -32.89 2.49 -8.00
C GLU A 42 -33.02 1.20 -7.17
N ASP A 43 -34.08 0.42 -7.39
CA ASP A 43 -34.30 -0.85 -6.70
C ASP A 43 -33.27 -1.89 -7.16
N GLN A 44 -33.00 -1.98 -8.47
CA GLN A 44 -31.94 -2.85 -9.02
C GLN A 44 -30.57 -2.51 -8.45
N LEU A 45 -30.21 -1.22 -8.43
CA LEU A 45 -28.95 -0.75 -7.87
C LEU A 45 -28.82 -1.09 -6.38
N ASN A 46 -29.90 -0.94 -5.61
CA ASN A 46 -29.90 -1.26 -4.19
C ASN A 46 -29.77 -2.77 -3.92
N ASP A 47 -30.39 -3.62 -4.74
CA ASP A 47 -30.27 -5.08 -4.63
C ASP A 47 -28.86 -5.59 -5.00
N ASP A 48 -28.25 -4.95 -5.99
CA ASP A 48 -26.91 -5.28 -6.48
C ASP A 48 -25.80 -4.74 -5.57
N LEU A 49 -26.06 -3.63 -4.87
CA LEU A 49 -25.12 -3.04 -3.93
C LEU A 49 -25.02 -3.91 -2.67
N LYS A 50 -23.89 -4.59 -2.52
CA LYS A 50 -23.56 -5.32 -1.28
C LYS A 50 -22.81 -4.42 -0.33
N ASP A 51 -23.33 -4.22 0.87
CA ASP A 51 -22.64 -3.49 1.92
C ASP A 51 -22.25 -4.41 3.09
N GLY A 52 -21.32 -3.93 3.89
CA GLY A 52 -20.71 -4.77 4.89
C GLY A 52 -19.71 -4.06 5.76
N ALA A 53 -19.48 -4.60 6.95
CA ALA A 53 -18.48 -4.07 7.86
C ALA A 53 -17.87 -5.15 8.75
N GLY A 54 -16.60 -4.97 9.08
CA GLY A 54 -15.86 -5.94 9.88
C GLY A 54 -14.68 -5.33 10.62
N PHE A 55 -14.22 -6.05 11.64
CA PHE A 55 -13.00 -5.74 12.36
C PHE A 55 -11.87 -6.63 11.88
N GLY A 56 -10.74 -6.02 11.54
CA GLY A 56 -9.53 -6.72 11.11
C GLY A 56 -8.35 -6.42 12.04
N PHE A 57 -7.38 -7.31 12.01
CA PHE A 57 -6.13 -7.21 12.75
C PHE A 57 -4.94 -7.30 11.79
N ASP A 58 -3.93 -6.47 12.02
CA ASP A 58 -2.68 -6.50 11.27
C ASP A 58 -1.50 -6.64 12.26
N LEU A 59 -0.47 -7.37 11.87
CA LEU A 59 0.75 -7.59 12.66
C LEU A 59 1.98 -7.30 11.80
N GLY A 60 3.04 -6.78 12.42
CA GLY A 60 4.28 -6.50 11.72
C GLY A 60 5.50 -6.64 12.62
N ALA A 61 6.60 -7.09 12.04
CA ALA A 61 7.90 -7.11 12.69
C ALA A 61 8.99 -6.70 11.71
N MET A 62 10.01 -6.01 12.22
CA MET A 62 11.19 -5.64 11.45
C MET A 62 12.45 -5.74 12.30
N TYR A 63 13.54 -6.16 11.68
CA TYR A 63 14.83 -6.28 12.31
C TYR A 63 15.90 -5.56 11.50
N THR A 64 16.55 -4.57 12.12
CA THR A 64 17.64 -3.78 11.54
C THR A 64 18.97 -4.28 12.08
N PHE A 65 19.83 -4.78 11.19
CA PHE A 65 21.16 -5.24 11.53
C PHE A 65 22.11 -4.05 11.75
N PRO A 66 22.88 -4.02 12.85
CA PRO A 66 23.78 -2.92 13.20
C PRO A 66 25.12 -3.03 12.45
N VAL A 67 25.06 -3.17 11.12
CA VAL A 67 26.23 -3.24 10.23
C VAL A 67 26.20 -2.09 9.22
N LEU A 68 27.23 -1.98 8.37
CA LEU A 68 27.26 -0.99 7.30
C LEU A 68 25.99 -1.12 6.44
N LEU A 69 25.44 0.02 6.00
CA LEU A 69 24.17 0.13 5.26
C LEU A 69 22.90 -0.24 6.04
N LYS A 70 23.00 -0.54 7.35
CA LYS A 70 21.85 -0.83 8.24
C LYS A 70 20.76 -1.70 7.58
N PRO A 71 21.10 -2.87 7.01
CA PRO A 71 20.11 -3.68 6.33
C PRO A 71 18.98 -4.01 7.29
N THR A 72 17.75 -3.96 6.80
CA THR A 72 16.55 -4.24 7.56
C THR A 72 15.73 -5.28 6.82
N VAL A 73 15.23 -6.27 7.55
CA VAL A 73 14.27 -7.24 7.04
C VAL A 73 12.94 -7.01 7.77
N ALA A 74 11.83 -7.17 7.07
CA ALA A 74 10.51 -6.95 7.60
C ALA A 74 9.54 -8.03 7.13
N VAL A 75 8.57 -8.33 7.99
CA VAL A 75 7.39 -9.14 7.68
C VAL A 75 6.17 -8.39 8.18
N ALA A 76 5.12 -8.36 7.35
CA ALA A 76 3.81 -7.85 7.73
C ALA A 76 2.74 -8.87 7.36
N VAL A 77 1.82 -9.13 8.27
CA VAL A 77 0.63 -9.95 8.05
C VAL A 77 -0.57 -9.03 8.21
N GLN A 78 -1.30 -8.81 7.12
CA GLN A 78 -2.50 -7.99 7.09
C GLN A 78 -3.73 -8.89 7.03
N ASN A 79 -4.85 -8.42 7.59
CA ASN A 79 -6.10 -9.18 7.68
C ASN A 79 -5.87 -10.58 8.30
N VAL A 80 -5.25 -10.62 9.48
CA VAL A 80 -5.00 -11.89 10.18
C VAL A 80 -6.31 -12.68 10.30
N THR A 81 -6.27 -13.95 9.89
CA THR A 81 -7.42 -14.87 9.83
C THR A 81 -8.58 -14.43 8.93
N ASP A 82 -8.28 -13.62 7.92
CA ASP A 82 -9.24 -13.00 7.00
C ASP A 82 -10.18 -12.01 7.73
N THR A 83 -10.49 -10.88 7.10
CA THR A 83 -11.44 -9.91 7.68
C THR A 83 -12.78 -10.06 6.99
N ASP A 84 -13.71 -10.74 7.67
CA ASP A 84 -15.10 -10.88 7.23
C ASP A 84 -15.82 -9.52 7.28
N LEU A 85 -16.37 -9.09 6.15
CA LEU A 85 -17.17 -7.88 6.02
C LEU A 85 -18.66 -8.19 5.83
N GLY A 86 -19.11 -9.44 5.97
CA GLY A 86 -20.50 -9.83 5.71
C GLY A 86 -20.79 -9.87 4.21
N ASP A 87 -21.91 -9.26 3.79
CA ASP A 87 -22.37 -9.34 2.39
C ASP A 87 -21.41 -8.66 1.39
N ALA A 88 -20.57 -7.73 1.86
CA ALA A 88 -19.51 -7.13 1.05
C ALA A 88 -18.33 -8.10 0.74
N GLY A 89 -18.30 -9.29 1.35
CA GLY A 89 -17.28 -10.31 1.18
C GLY A 89 -16.20 -10.29 2.27
N GLU A 90 -15.03 -10.82 1.96
CA GLU A 90 -13.90 -10.91 2.89
C GLU A 90 -12.67 -10.16 2.35
N LEU A 91 -11.85 -9.62 3.26
CA LEU A 91 -10.50 -9.20 2.94
C LEU A 91 -9.54 -10.34 3.27
N PRO A 92 -8.93 -10.98 2.26
CA PRO A 92 -8.06 -12.12 2.50
C PRO A 92 -6.80 -11.73 3.26
N GLN A 93 -6.27 -12.68 4.01
CA GLN A 93 -5.00 -12.57 4.70
C GLN A 93 -3.87 -12.38 3.68
N GLN A 94 -3.01 -11.41 3.96
CA GLN A 94 -1.91 -11.06 3.09
C GLN A 94 -0.60 -11.05 3.88
N ILE A 95 0.39 -11.80 3.41
CA ILE A 95 1.74 -11.80 3.98
C ILE A 95 2.69 -11.06 3.05
N ASN A 96 3.35 -10.02 3.57
CA ASN A 96 4.32 -9.21 2.85
C ASN A 96 5.71 -9.36 3.47
N LEU A 97 6.73 -9.46 2.64
CA LEU A 97 8.13 -9.47 3.04
C LEU A 97 8.84 -8.25 2.47
N GLY A 98 9.67 -7.61 3.28
CA GLY A 98 10.40 -6.41 2.88
C GLY A 98 11.87 -6.48 3.26
N VAL A 99 12.72 -5.93 2.42
CA VAL A 99 14.14 -5.68 2.73
C VAL A 99 14.50 -4.24 2.40
N SER A 100 15.34 -3.63 3.22
CA SER A 100 15.84 -2.28 2.94
C SER A 100 17.27 -2.08 3.40
N VAL A 101 17.95 -1.11 2.81
CA VAL A 101 19.28 -0.63 3.22
C VAL A 101 19.26 0.89 3.29
N GLU A 102 20.01 1.47 4.22
CA GLU A 102 20.12 2.90 4.42
C GLU A 102 21.59 3.32 4.50
N HIS A 103 21.95 4.34 3.73
CA HIS A 103 23.25 5.01 3.85
C HIS A 103 23.07 6.52 4.01
N ALA A 104 23.65 7.06 5.08
CA ALA A 104 23.62 8.50 5.37
C ALA A 104 24.96 9.14 4.99
N PHE A 105 24.93 10.02 3.99
CA PHE A 105 25.98 10.98 3.70
C PHE A 105 25.72 12.30 4.44
N SER A 106 26.74 13.15 4.58
CA SER A 106 26.62 14.43 5.30
C SER A 106 25.56 15.39 4.74
N TRP A 107 25.18 15.23 3.48
CA TRP A 107 24.24 16.11 2.77
C TRP A 107 23.05 15.36 2.15
N LEU A 108 22.93 14.04 2.34
CA LEU A 108 21.92 13.19 1.70
C LEU A 108 21.79 11.88 2.45
N THR A 109 20.56 11.41 2.68
CA THR A 109 20.33 10.00 3.06
C THR A 109 19.74 9.25 1.89
N LEU A 110 20.34 8.11 1.54
CA LEU A 110 19.82 7.19 0.54
C LEU A 110 19.21 5.96 1.22
N VAL A 111 18.03 5.57 0.78
CA VAL A 111 17.38 4.32 1.18
C VAL A 111 17.04 3.54 -0.07
N GLY A 112 17.40 2.27 -0.10
CA GLY A 112 16.93 1.31 -1.10
C GLY A 112 16.06 0.26 -0.44
N ALA A 113 14.95 -0.10 -1.07
CA ALA A 113 14.01 -1.09 -0.54
C ALA A 113 13.50 -2.00 -1.66
N ALA A 114 13.14 -3.22 -1.28
CA ALA A 114 12.42 -4.15 -2.11
C ALA A 114 11.39 -4.88 -1.26
N ASP A 115 10.19 -5.05 -1.81
CA ASP A 115 9.08 -5.72 -1.15
C ASP A 115 8.54 -6.83 -2.05
N TRP A 116 8.22 -7.97 -1.44
CA TRP A 116 7.41 -9.03 -2.03
C TRP A 116 6.06 -9.03 -1.33
N VAL A 117 5.06 -8.54 -2.06
CA VAL A 117 3.70 -8.36 -1.59
C VAL A 117 2.89 -9.64 -1.83
N ASP A 118 2.08 -10.05 -0.86
CA ASP A 118 1.22 -11.22 -0.95
C ASP A 118 1.96 -12.51 -1.38
N VAL A 119 2.90 -12.93 -0.56
CA VAL A 119 3.71 -14.14 -0.80
C VAL A 119 2.83 -15.40 -0.87
N THR A 120 1.67 -15.37 -0.20
CA THR A 120 0.68 -16.45 -0.16
C THR A 120 -0.21 -16.52 -1.41
N THR A 121 -0.19 -15.49 -2.28
CA THR A 121 -0.98 -15.42 -3.52
C THR A 121 -2.50 -15.47 -3.27
N GLU A 122 -2.94 -14.92 -2.13
CA GLU A 122 -4.35 -14.97 -1.74
C GLU A 122 -5.17 -13.84 -2.39
N LEU A 123 -4.53 -12.76 -2.85
CA LEU A 123 -5.21 -11.62 -3.49
C LEU A 123 -5.63 -11.89 -4.95
N GLY A 124 -5.39 -13.08 -5.50
CA GLY A 124 -5.84 -13.45 -6.84
C GLY A 124 -5.17 -12.69 -7.99
N THR A 125 -4.14 -11.88 -7.73
CA THR A 125 -3.23 -11.39 -8.78
C THR A 125 -2.58 -12.60 -9.45
N ASP A 126 -2.69 -12.68 -10.79
CA ASP A 126 -2.09 -13.71 -11.67
C ASP A 126 -0.79 -14.30 -11.11
N ASP A 127 -0.51 -15.58 -11.41
CA ASP A 127 0.70 -16.33 -10.99
C ASP A 127 2.07 -15.65 -11.27
N ASP A 128 2.06 -14.48 -11.92
CA ASP A 128 3.22 -13.66 -12.19
C ASP A 128 3.79 -12.99 -10.93
N VAL A 129 4.76 -13.68 -10.32
CA VAL A 129 5.60 -13.20 -9.21
C VAL A 129 6.15 -11.78 -9.46
N TYR A 130 6.40 -11.38 -10.71
CA TYR A 130 6.93 -10.05 -11.02
C TYR A 130 5.96 -8.92 -10.69
N LYS A 131 4.64 -9.14 -10.77
CA LYS A 131 3.64 -8.14 -10.39
C LYS A 131 3.63 -7.89 -8.86
N ARG A 132 4.14 -8.84 -8.07
CA ARG A 132 4.17 -8.78 -6.61
C ARG A 132 5.46 -8.22 -6.04
N LEU A 133 6.46 -8.00 -6.89
CA LEU A 133 7.74 -7.41 -6.51
C LEU A 133 7.73 -5.89 -6.72
N HIS A 134 8.08 -5.17 -5.66
CA HIS A 134 8.25 -3.73 -5.69
C HIS A 134 9.68 -3.36 -5.34
N PHE A 135 10.19 -2.33 -6.00
CA PHE A 135 11.51 -1.78 -5.72
C PHE A 135 11.41 -0.28 -5.54
N GLY A 136 12.13 0.26 -4.58
CA GLY A 136 12.12 1.68 -4.26
C GLY A 136 13.52 2.20 -3.94
N LEU A 137 13.79 3.42 -4.41
CA LEU A 137 14.94 4.22 -4.03
C LEU A 137 14.43 5.56 -3.52
N GLU A 138 14.92 5.98 -2.37
CA GLU A 138 14.61 7.27 -1.77
C GLU A 138 15.88 8.06 -1.50
N ALA A 139 15.86 9.34 -1.85
CA ALA A 139 16.90 10.30 -1.65
C ALA A 139 16.36 11.45 -0.78
N ARG A 140 16.76 11.51 0.49
CA ARG A 140 16.36 12.54 1.45
C ARG A 140 17.43 13.62 1.55
N LEU A 141 17.12 14.81 1.04
CA LEU A 141 17.97 15.98 1.23
C LEU A 141 17.66 16.64 2.58
N PRO A 142 18.66 17.24 3.25
CA PRO A 142 18.46 17.97 4.48
C PRO A 142 17.43 19.09 4.31
N LYS A 143 16.61 19.25 5.35
CA LYS A 143 15.77 20.42 5.65
C LYS A 143 14.44 20.55 4.92
N VAL A 144 14.25 20.04 3.70
CA VAL A 144 12.98 20.32 2.98
C VAL A 144 12.59 19.29 1.92
N LEU A 145 13.51 18.57 1.30
CA LEU A 145 13.20 17.87 0.03
C LEU A 145 13.55 16.40 0.09
N SER A 146 12.63 15.55 -0.36
CA SER A 146 12.91 14.13 -0.58
C SER A 146 12.38 13.71 -1.94
N PHE A 147 13.13 12.86 -2.62
CA PHE A 147 12.74 12.26 -3.90
C PHE A 147 12.64 10.75 -3.77
N ARG A 148 11.67 10.17 -4.46
CA ARG A 148 11.43 8.73 -4.52
C ARG A 148 11.32 8.32 -5.98
N ALA A 149 11.91 7.20 -6.31
CA ALA A 149 11.68 6.52 -7.57
C ALA A 149 11.51 5.03 -7.28
N GLY A 150 10.69 4.35 -8.06
CA GLY A 150 10.45 2.93 -7.83
C GLY A 150 9.91 2.21 -9.06
N LEU A 151 9.76 0.90 -8.88
CA LEU A 151 9.10 0.01 -9.81
C LEU A 151 7.93 -0.62 -9.06
N TYR A 152 6.72 -0.40 -9.58
CA TYR A 152 5.45 -0.94 -9.09
C TYR A 152 4.85 -1.81 -10.19
N GLN A 153 4.75 -3.12 -9.96
CA GLN A 153 4.21 -4.08 -10.95
C GLN A 153 4.84 -3.97 -12.35
N GLY A 154 6.16 -3.75 -12.42
CA GLY A 154 6.89 -3.54 -13.69
C GLY A 154 6.84 -2.12 -14.24
N TYR A 155 6.08 -1.21 -13.63
CA TYR A 155 5.96 0.19 -14.04
C TYR A 155 6.76 1.14 -13.18
N GLY A 156 7.41 2.12 -13.82
CA GLY A 156 8.11 3.19 -13.11
C GLY A 156 7.16 4.11 -12.33
N SER A 157 7.52 4.38 -11.08
CA SER A 157 6.90 5.36 -10.20
C SER A 157 7.90 6.43 -9.78
N PHE A 158 7.39 7.62 -9.49
CA PHE A 158 8.16 8.77 -9.01
C PHE A 158 7.38 9.51 -7.94
N GLY A 159 8.07 10.03 -6.94
CA GLY A 159 7.47 10.91 -5.95
C GLY A 159 8.45 11.96 -5.44
N ALA A 160 7.89 13.05 -4.93
CA ALA A 160 8.64 14.12 -4.29
C ALA A 160 7.88 14.61 -3.05
N THR A 161 8.61 14.92 -2.00
CA THR A 161 8.07 15.54 -0.78
C THR A 161 8.77 16.88 -0.57
N LEU A 162 7.98 17.93 -0.40
CA LEU A 162 8.42 19.23 0.10
C LEU A 162 7.92 19.40 1.54
N ASP A 163 8.84 19.52 2.47
CA ASP A 163 8.61 19.55 3.92
C ASP A 163 9.00 20.93 4.48
N LEU A 164 8.03 21.85 4.55
CA LEU A 164 8.21 23.21 5.07
C LEU A 164 7.77 23.27 6.53
N TRP A 165 8.19 24.25 7.33
CA TRP A 165 7.90 24.35 8.77
C TRP A 165 6.46 24.08 9.29
N VAL A 166 5.41 24.24 8.47
CA VAL A 166 3.99 24.08 8.82
C VAL A 166 3.19 23.35 7.74
N LEU A 167 3.81 23.13 6.58
CA LEU A 167 3.15 22.62 5.38
C LEU A 167 4.05 21.57 4.74
N ARG A 168 3.49 20.38 4.59
CA ARG A 168 4.10 19.30 3.84
C ARG A 168 3.28 19.05 2.59
N ILE A 169 3.95 18.97 1.45
CA ILE A 169 3.35 18.66 0.16
C ILE A 169 4.02 17.40 -0.36
N ASP A 170 3.22 16.38 -0.65
CA ASP A 170 3.65 15.13 -1.25
C ASP A 170 3.04 15.02 -2.64
N TYR A 171 3.88 14.74 -3.63
CA TYR A 171 3.47 14.43 -4.99
C TYR A 171 3.93 13.02 -5.33
N ALA A 172 3.06 12.24 -5.98
CA ALA A 172 3.39 10.92 -6.49
C ALA A 172 2.77 10.71 -7.88
N THR A 173 3.49 10.00 -8.73
CA THR A 173 2.97 9.46 -9.98
C THR A 173 3.41 8.00 -10.12
N TYR A 174 2.46 7.16 -10.50
CA TYR A 174 2.68 5.73 -10.70
C TYR A 174 1.79 5.27 -11.85
N ALA A 175 2.14 4.15 -12.46
CA ALA A 175 1.27 3.49 -13.42
C ALA A 175 0.80 2.16 -12.86
N GLU A 176 -0.46 1.83 -13.12
CA GLU A 176 -1.07 0.56 -12.76
C GLU A 176 -1.42 -0.19 -14.06
N GLU A 177 -1.19 -1.51 -14.06
CA GLU A 177 -1.63 -2.37 -15.16
C GLU A 177 -3.14 -2.62 -15.00
N ILE A 178 -3.94 -2.16 -15.96
CA ILE A 178 -5.38 -2.47 -16.03
C ILE A 178 -5.64 -3.71 -16.91
N GLY A 179 -4.61 -4.22 -17.61
CA GLY A 179 -4.69 -5.44 -18.41
C GLY A 179 -4.50 -6.73 -17.61
N SER A 180 -4.88 -7.86 -18.21
CA SER A 180 -4.68 -9.21 -17.65
C SER A 180 -3.21 -9.68 -17.67
N ALA A 181 -2.27 -8.88 -18.18
CA ALA A 181 -0.84 -9.20 -18.23
C ALA A 181 -0.02 -7.90 -18.20
N ALA A 182 1.18 -7.93 -17.63
CA ALA A 182 2.03 -6.75 -17.54
C ALA A 182 2.47 -6.25 -18.93
N GLY A 183 2.38 -4.94 -19.17
CA GLY A 183 2.78 -4.30 -20.42
C GLY A 183 1.66 -4.08 -21.43
N VAL A 184 0.40 -4.45 -21.12
CA VAL A 184 -0.71 -4.39 -22.08
C VAL A 184 -1.40 -3.03 -22.07
N ARG A 185 -1.78 -2.53 -20.89
CA ARG A 185 -2.48 -1.24 -20.75
C ARG A 185 -2.15 -0.60 -19.41
N ALA A 186 -1.24 0.37 -19.47
CA ALA A 186 -0.86 1.20 -18.33
C ALA A 186 -1.83 2.37 -18.15
N ASP A 187 -2.34 2.56 -16.94
CA ASP A 187 -3.02 3.79 -16.52
C ASP A 187 -2.11 4.59 -15.58
N ARG A 188 -1.78 5.83 -15.95
CA ARG A 188 -0.88 6.69 -15.19
C ARG A 188 -1.69 7.58 -14.25
N ARG A 189 -1.43 7.47 -12.95
CA ARG A 189 -2.08 8.26 -11.91
C ARG A 189 -1.14 9.31 -11.36
N HIS A 190 -1.75 10.41 -10.91
CA HIS A 190 -1.08 11.53 -10.25
C HIS A 190 -1.81 11.80 -8.95
N VAL A 191 -1.07 11.88 -7.86
CA VAL A 191 -1.61 12.12 -6.52
C VAL A 191 -0.85 13.28 -5.90
N VAL A 192 -1.59 14.23 -5.32
CA VAL A 192 -1.05 15.33 -4.53
C VAL A 192 -1.72 15.29 -3.16
N GLN A 193 -0.91 15.35 -2.11
CA GLN A 193 -1.37 15.44 -0.73
C GLN A 193 -0.74 16.66 -0.06
N ALA A 194 -1.53 17.38 0.74
CA ALA A 194 -1.06 18.48 1.57
C ALA A 194 -1.40 18.20 3.03
N THR A 195 -0.45 18.42 3.94
CA THR A 195 -0.60 18.21 5.39
C THR A 195 -0.18 19.47 6.14
N LEU A 196 -0.96 19.87 7.15
CA LEU A 196 -0.73 21.07 7.97
C LEU A 196 -0.53 20.70 9.45
N GLY A 197 0.53 21.24 10.07
CA GLY A 197 0.70 21.24 11.54
C GLY A 197 0.87 19.87 12.21
N TRP A 198 1.81 19.06 11.72
CA TRP A 198 2.13 17.73 12.26
C TRP A 198 2.90 17.75 13.59
#